data_AF-A0A3S1D8M1-F1
#
_entry.id   AF-A0A3S1D8M1-F1
#
_cell.length_a   1.000
_cell.length_b   1.000
_cell.length_c   1.000
_cell.angle_alpha   90.00
_cell.angle_beta   90.00
_cell.angle_gamma   90.00
#
_symmetry.space_group_name_H-M   'P 1'
#
loop_
_entity.id
_entity.type
_entity.pdbx_description
1 polymer ?
#
loop_
_entity_poly.entity_id
_entity_poly.type
_entity_poly.pdbx_seq_one_letter_code
_entity_poly.pdbx_strand_id
1 'polypeptide(L)'
;MSTSTMALPGKKHGMRVGYLLVGLLLLMALFGPWLAPYDATLVSLDDRLLPASASHWLGTDHLGRDVLSRLIVGTQLSLGSVVLVLALVLIMGVVIGGIAGIVGGKVDMFLMRLCDMFLTFPTLVLAFFLIALLGTGLTNVIIAIALSHWAWYARMVRGMVLAQRNRDYVLASRLAGASRLTRLRQHVMPNVVGQLLVLASMDIGHMMLHVSGLSFLGLGVSPPTPEWGVMINDAKEFIWTQPQLLLWPGLMIFISVMAFNLLGDALRDRLDPSVLAEIKE
;
A
#
# COMPACT_ATOMS: atom_id res chain seq x y z
N MET A 1 -36.85 -23.62 8.21
CA MET A 1 -36.54 -22.89 9.46
C MET A 1 -35.64 -21.73 9.05
N SER A 2 -36.23 -20.55 8.95
CA SER A 2 -35.68 -19.35 8.30
C SER A 2 -34.50 -18.77 9.09
N THR A 3 -33.29 -18.90 8.59
CA THR A 3 -32.15 -18.09 9.06
C THR A 3 -32.08 -16.81 8.24
N SER A 4 -32.84 -15.82 8.69
CA SER A 4 -32.68 -14.44 8.24
C SER A 4 -31.36 -13.90 8.79
N THR A 5 -30.28 -14.02 8.02
CA THR A 5 -28.99 -13.41 8.35
C THR A 5 -29.03 -11.92 7.98
N MET A 6 -29.54 -11.14 8.92
CA MET A 6 -29.49 -9.70 8.93
C MET A 6 -28.02 -9.26 8.79
N ALA A 7 -27.61 -8.85 7.58
CA ALA A 7 -26.33 -8.18 7.36
C ALA A 7 -26.23 -7.01 8.34
N LEU A 8 -25.36 -7.13 9.35
CA LEU A 8 -25.25 -6.21 10.47
C LEU A 8 -25.21 -4.76 9.96
N PRO A 9 -26.10 -3.86 10.42
CA PRO A 9 -26.24 -2.51 9.88
C PRO A 9 -24.92 -1.71 9.91
N GLY A 10 -24.00 -2.03 10.82
CA GLY A 10 -22.66 -1.42 10.89
C GLY A 10 -21.76 -1.67 9.67
N LYS A 11 -21.86 -2.83 8.99
CA LYS A 11 -20.97 -3.20 7.88
C LYS A 11 -21.16 -2.32 6.65
N LYS A 12 -22.41 -1.97 6.31
CA LYS A 12 -22.73 -1.11 5.15
C LYS A 12 -22.21 0.32 5.33
N HIS A 13 -22.19 0.82 6.57
CA HIS A 13 -21.66 2.15 6.88
C HIS A 13 -20.14 2.19 6.75
N GLY A 14 -19.43 1.16 7.24
CA GLY A 14 -17.97 1.05 7.09
C GLY A 14 -17.51 1.07 5.62
N MET A 15 -18.20 0.35 4.73
CA MET A 15 -17.88 0.38 3.29
C MET A 15 -18.05 1.78 2.68
N ARG A 16 -19.15 2.47 2.98
CA ARG A 16 -19.41 3.82 2.45
C ARG A 16 -18.35 4.83 2.91
N VAL A 17 -17.97 4.76 4.19
CA VAL A 17 -16.90 5.59 4.76
C VAL A 17 -15.58 5.30 4.06
N GLY A 18 -15.22 4.02 3.86
CA GLY A 18 -14.02 3.62 3.13
C GLY A 18 -13.98 4.20 1.71
N TYR A 19 -15.05 4.05 0.92
CA TYR A 19 -15.12 4.61 -0.43
C TYR A 19 -15.01 6.13 -0.44
N LEU A 20 -15.66 6.82 0.50
CA LEU A 20 -15.59 8.28 0.58
C LEU A 20 -14.19 8.76 0.93
N LEU A 21 -13.52 8.12 1.90
CA LEU A 21 -12.15 8.47 2.29
C LEU A 21 -11.14 8.20 1.18
N VAL A 22 -11.21 7.03 0.53
CA VAL A 22 -10.37 6.73 -0.64
C VAL A 22 -10.64 7.72 -1.77
N GLY A 23 -11.90 8.08 -2.02
CA GLY A 23 -12.26 9.10 -3.01
C GLY A 23 -11.65 10.46 -2.71
N LEU A 24 -11.71 10.92 -1.46
CA LEU A 24 -11.08 12.17 -1.01
C LEU A 24 -9.56 12.13 -1.20
N LEU A 25 -8.92 11.03 -0.78
CA LEU A 25 -7.48 10.85 -0.88
C LEU A 25 -7.01 10.81 -2.34
N LEU A 26 -7.78 10.17 -3.24
CA LEU A 26 -7.50 10.18 -4.67
C LEU A 26 -7.69 11.58 -5.28
N LEU A 27 -8.70 12.33 -4.84
CA LEU A 27 -8.92 13.70 -5.27
C LEU A 27 -7.74 14.60 -4.83
N MET A 28 -7.26 14.46 -3.59
CA MET A 28 -6.05 15.14 -3.11
C MET A 28 -4.80 14.69 -3.88
N ALA A 29 -4.63 13.39 -4.15
CA ALA A 29 -3.47 12.87 -4.87
C ALA A 29 -3.40 13.33 -6.33
N LEU A 30 -4.55 13.45 -7.01
CA LEU A 30 -4.61 13.82 -8.43
C LEU A 30 -4.66 15.33 -8.65
N PHE A 31 -5.36 16.06 -7.78
CA PHE A 31 -5.61 17.49 -7.94
C PHE A 31 -4.94 18.35 -6.86
N GLY A 32 -4.04 17.78 -6.06
CA GLY A 32 -3.44 18.44 -4.89
C GLY A 32 -2.89 19.85 -5.15
N PRO A 33 -2.04 20.06 -6.17
CA PRO A 33 -1.52 21.40 -6.48
C PRO A 33 -2.59 22.45 -6.82
N TRP A 34 -3.77 22.03 -7.30
CA TRP A 34 -4.89 22.94 -7.60
C TRP A 34 -5.87 23.09 -6.44
N LEU A 35 -5.87 22.16 -5.49
CA LEU A 35 -6.72 22.18 -4.30
C LEU A 35 -6.07 22.87 -3.11
N ALA A 36 -4.73 22.95 -3.10
CA ALA A 36 -3.98 23.59 -2.03
C ALA A 36 -4.27 25.10 -1.99
N PRO A 37 -4.59 25.68 -0.80
CA PRO A 37 -4.81 27.11 -0.67
C PRO A 37 -3.57 27.97 -1.00
N TYR A 38 -2.37 27.43 -0.73
CA TYR A 38 -1.09 28.08 -0.94
C TYR A 38 -0.10 27.16 -1.68
N ASP A 39 0.99 27.72 -2.18
CA ASP A 39 2.12 26.93 -2.66
C ASP A 39 2.77 26.17 -1.49
N ALA A 40 2.75 24.83 -1.57
CA ALA A 40 3.26 23.94 -0.54
C ALA A 40 4.78 24.04 -0.29
N THR A 41 5.53 24.67 -1.20
CA THR A 41 6.98 24.81 -1.12
C THR A 41 7.45 26.22 -0.79
N LEU A 42 6.54 27.21 -0.82
CA LEU A 42 6.88 28.61 -0.58
C LEU A 42 7.30 28.85 0.87
N VAL A 43 8.55 29.26 1.05
CA VAL A 43 9.14 29.59 2.35
C VAL A 43 8.84 31.05 2.70
N SER A 44 8.32 31.28 3.91
CA SER A 44 8.07 32.62 4.47
C SER A 44 8.53 32.65 5.92
N LEU A 45 9.75 33.14 6.18
CA LEU A 45 10.32 33.10 7.55
C LEU A 45 9.58 34.01 8.54
N ASP A 46 8.91 35.05 8.04
CA ASP A 46 8.06 35.95 8.85
C ASP A 46 6.83 35.21 9.39
N ASP A 47 6.36 34.19 8.66
CA ASP A 47 5.22 33.37 9.02
C ASP A 47 5.63 32.07 9.71
N ARG A 48 6.82 31.99 10.32
CA ARG A 48 7.32 30.75 10.94
C ARG A 48 6.50 30.36 12.18
N LEU A 49 6.08 29.09 12.23
CA LEU A 49 5.40 28.46 13.38
C LEU A 49 4.14 29.22 13.85
N LEU A 50 3.39 29.80 12.91
CA LEU A 50 2.11 30.42 13.21
C LEU A 50 1.09 29.35 13.62
N PRO A 51 0.24 29.64 14.62
CA PRO A 51 -0.87 28.76 14.97
C PRO A 51 -1.92 28.73 13.85
N ALA A 52 -2.86 27.80 13.95
CA ALA A 52 -4.02 27.74 13.06
C ALA A 52 -4.80 29.06 13.09
N SER A 53 -5.09 29.61 11.92
CA SER A 53 -5.77 30.88 11.72
C SER A 53 -6.60 30.86 10.44
N ALA A 54 -7.35 31.94 10.19
CA ALA A 54 -8.12 32.09 8.95
C ALA A 54 -7.22 32.19 7.70
N SER A 55 -5.98 32.68 7.85
CA SER A 55 -4.99 32.68 6.77
C SER A 55 -4.36 31.30 6.60
N HIS A 56 -3.94 30.65 7.69
CA HIS A 56 -3.34 29.32 7.65
C HIS A 56 -4.16 28.33 8.48
N TRP A 57 -5.05 27.57 7.83
CA TRP A 57 -6.06 26.77 8.54
C TRP A 57 -5.48 25.74 9.51
N LEU A 58 -4.30 25.19 9.20
CA LEU A 58 -3.56 24.27 10.08
C LEU A 58 -2.27 24.90 10.64
N GLY A 59 -2.09 26.20 10.45
CA GLY A 59 -0.87 26.93 10.78
C GLY A 59 0.24 26.68 9.77
N THR A 60 1.44 27.11 10.14
CA THR A 60 2.65 27.03 9.31
C THR A 60 3.76 26.25 10.00
N ASP A 61 4.69 25.72 9.22
CA ASP A 61 5.82 24.97 9.74
C ASP A 61 7.02 25.84 10.15
N HIS A 62 8.14 25.19 10.46
CA HIS A 62 9.38 25.85 10.90
C HIS A 62 10.05 26.71 9.82
N LEU A 63 9.61 26.63 8.56
CA LEU A 63 10.03 27.51 7.45
C LEU A 63 8.88 28.45 7.01
N GLY A 64 7.79 28.48 7.78
CA GLY A 64 6.58 29.25 7.49
C GLY A 64 5.80 28.78 6.27
N ARG A 65 6.00 27.52 5.86
CA ARG A 65 5.22 26.92 4.77
C ARG A 65 3.84 26.49 5.32
N ASP A 66 2.79 26.68 4.54
CA ASP A 66 1.43 26.31 4.93
C ASP A 66 1.26 24.79 5.11
N VAL A 67 0.87 24.36 6.31
CA VAL A 67 0.81 22.92 6.65
C VAL A 67 -0.29 22.21 5.87
N LEU A 68 -1.46 22.82 5.70
CA LEU A 68 -2.58 22.21 4.98
C LEU A 68 -2.23 21.94 3.51
N SER A 69 -1.67 22.93 2.83
CA SER A 69 -1.21 22.84 1.45
C SER A 69 -0.16 21.74 1.30
N ARG A 70 0.78 21.63 2.24
CA ARG A 70 1.77 20.55 2.27
C ARG A 70 1.15 19.16 2.45
N LEU A 71 0.12 19.00 3.29
CA LEU A 71 -0.58 17.72 3.44
C LEU A 71 -1.31 17.31 2.17
N ILE A 72 -2.02 18.27 1.55
CA ILE A 72 -2.77 18.05 0.30
C ILE A 72 -1.81 17.62 -0.82
N VAL A 73 -0.79 18.43 -1.11
CA VAL A 73 0.17 18.14 -2.18
C VAL A 73 1.01 16.90 -1.87
N GLY A 74 1.39 16.70 -0.60
CA GLY A 74 2.16 15.54 -0.16
C GLY A 74 1.43 14.21 -0.34
N THR A 75 0.09 14.24 -0.43
CA THR A 75 -0.73 13.05 -0.69
C THR A 75 -0.31 12.33 -1.97
N GLN A 76 0.04 13.09 -3.02
CA GLN A 76 0.45 12.51 -4.31
C GLN A 76 1.68 11.62 -4.18
N LEU A 77 2.73 12.11 -3.51
CA LEU A 77 3.98 11.36 -3.35
C LEU A 77 3.86 10.27 -2.30
N SER A 78 3.21 10.53 -1.16
CA SER A 78 3.07 9.55 -0.09
C SER A 78 2.19 8.36 -0.51
N LEU A 79 1.01 8.60 -1.11
CA LEU A 79 0.18 7.50 -1.61
C LEU A 79 0.76 6.87 -2.89
N GLY A 80 1.24 7.70 -3.82
CA GLY A 80 1.74 7.23 -5.10
C GLY A 80 2.95 6.30 -4.97
N SER A 81 3.87 6.61 -4.06
CA SER A 81 5.03 5.75 -3.78
C SER A 81 4.62 4.40 -3.19
N VAL A 82 3.67 4.38 -2.26
CA VAL A 82 3.13 3.12 -1.67
C VAL A 82 2.43 2.27 -2.72
N VAL A 83 1.62 2.88 -3.58
CA VAL A 83 0.97 2.18 -4.70
C VAL A 83 2.02 1.60 -5.66
N LEU A 84 3.07 2.34 -5.96
CA LEU A 84 4.14 1.86 -6.84
C LEU A 84 4.92 0.70 -6.21
N VAL A 85 5.24 0.78 -4.92
CA VAL A 85 5.85 -0.33 -4.16
C VAL A 85 4.96 -1.57 -4.24
N LEU A 86 3.67 -1.45 -3.90
CA LEU A 86 2.73 -2.57 -3.96
C LEU A 86 2.65 -3.15 -5.37
N ALA A 87 2.54 -2.32 -6.40
CA ALA A 87 2.50 -2.78 -7.78
C ALA A 87 3.73 -3.61 -8.15
N LEU A 88 4.94 -3.15 -7.81
CA LEU A 88 6.19 -3.88 -8.09
C LEU A 88 6.26 -5.20 -7.33
N VAL A 89 5.93 -5.18 -6.04
CA VAL A 89 5.92 -6.38 -5.18
C VAL A 89 4.91 -7.41 -5.69
N LEU A 90 3.72 -6.97 -6.07
CA LEU A 90 2.67 -7.82 -6.63
C LEU A 90 3.09 -8.42 -7.97
N ILE A 91 3.67 -7.63 -8.87
CA ILE A 91 4.16 -8.13 -10.17
C ILE A 91 5.22 -9.21 -9.94
N MET A 92 6.23 -8.94 -9.11
CA MET A 92 7.28 -9.92 -8.79
C MET A 92 6.70 -11.17 -8.12
N GLY A 93 5.80 -11.00 -7.14
CA GLY A 93 5.15 -12.10 -6.44
C GLY A 93 4.29 -12.96 -7.35
N VAL A 94 3.47 -12.35 -8.22
CA VAL A 94 2.62 -13.05 -9.19
C VAL A 94 3.45 -13.83 -10.19
N VAL A 95 4.49 -13.22 -10.74
CA VAL A 95 5.36 -13.86 -11.73
C VAL A 95 6.13 -15.02 -11.10
N ILE A 96 6.84 -14.77 -9.99
CA ILE A 96 7.72 -15.78 -9.40
C ILE A 96 6.91 -16.88 -8.71
N GLY A 97 5.93 -16.50 -7.88
CA GLY A 97 5.05 -17.44 -7.19
C GLY A 97 4.15 -18.24 -8.14
N GLY A 98 3.65 -17.58 -9.19
CA GLY A 98 2.87 -18.20 -10.26
C GLY A 98 3.64 -19.29 -10.98
N ILE A 99 4.88 -18.98 -11.41
CA ILE A 99 5.78 -19.93 -12.06
C ILE A 99 6.12 -21.09 -11.12
N ALA A 100 6.53 -20.80 -9.88
CA ALA A 100 6.87 -21.82 -8.89
C ALA A 100 5.69 -22.80 -8.65
N GLY A 101 4.48 -22.27 -8.44
CA GLY A 101 3.30 -23.07 -8.15
C GLY A 101 2.81 -23.92 -9.32
N ILE A 102 2.85 -23.40 -10.56
CA ILE A 102 2.36 -24.14 -11.73
C ILE A 102 3.37 -25.14 -12.29
N VAL A 103 4.67 -24.80 -12.25
CA VAL A 103 5.73 -25.65 -12.83
C VAL A 103 6.11 -26.78 -11.87
N GLY A 104 6.22 -26.49 -10.57
CA GLY A 104 6.63 -27.45 -9.55
C GLY A 104 8.07 -27.96 -9.71
N GLY A 105 8.42 -28.99 -8.94
CA GLY A 105 9.69 -29.72 -9.06
C GLY A 105 10.92 -28.86 -8.75
N LYS A 106 11.97 -28.97 -9.59
CA LYS A 106 13.25 -28.28 -9.37
C LYS A 106 13.14 -26.75 -9.46
N VAL A 107 12.29 -26.23 -10.34
CA VAL A 107 12.08 -24.77 -10.50
C VAL A 107 11.48 -24.19 -9.23
N ASP A 108 10.44 -24.85 -8.70
CA ASP A 108 9.82 -24.49 -7.44
C ASP A 108 10.84 -24.50 -6.29
N MET A 109 11.58 -25.61 -6.14
CA MET A 109 12.60 -25.74 -5.11
C MET A 109 13.67 -24.64 -5.18
N PHE A 110 14.14 -24.28 -6.38
CA PHE A 110 15.13 -23.22 -6.57
C PHE A 110 14.57 -21.83 -6.23
N LEU A 111 13.38 -21.50 -6.74
CA LEU A 111 12.75 -20.20 -6.48
C LEU A 111 12.39 -20.04 -5.01
N MET A 112 11.91 -21.09 -4.34
CA MET A 112 11.61 -21.05 -2.91
C MET A 112 12.87 -20.95 -2.07
N ARG A 113 13.97 -21.61 -2.45
CA ARG A 113 15.28 -21.39 -1.79
C ARG A 113 15.73 -19.93 -1.91
N LEU A 114 15.57 -19.32 -3.08
CA LEU A 114 15.88 -17.89 -3.24
C LEU A 114 14.99 -17.03 -2.32
N CYS A 115 13.69 -17.33 -2.24
CA CYS A 115 12.79 -16.64 -1.31
C CYS A 115 13.24 -16.82 0.16
N ASP A 116 13.64 -18.04 0.55
CA ASP A 116 14.09 -18.36 1.91
C ASP A 116 15.35 -17.55 2.29
N MET A 117 16.26 -17.33 1.33
CA MET A 117 17.44 -16.47 1.55
C MET A 117 17.05 -15.04 1.89
N PHE A 118 16.10 -14.46 1.15
CA PHE A 118 15.62 -13.09 1.39
C PHE A 118 14.86 -12.98 2.72
N LEU A 119 14.00 -13.95 3.01
CA LEU A 119 13.16 -13.97 4.20
C LEU A 119 13.92 -14.26 5.50
N THR A 120 15.19 -14.64 5.40
CA THR A 120 16.09 -14.76 6.57
C THR A 120 16.48 -13.38 7.10
N PHE A 121 16.48 -12.33 6.26
CA PHE A 121 16.78 -10.97 6.68
C PHE A 121 15.49 -10.25 7.11
N PRO A 122 15.52 -9.44 8.20
CA PRO A 122 14.44 -8.51 8.49
C PRO A 122 14.23 -7.53 7.32
N THR A 123 12.99 -7.29 6.91
CA THR A 123 12.66 -6.52 5.69
C THR A 123 13.22 -5.09 5.72
N LEU A 124 13.19 -4.43 6.88
CA LEU A 124 13.79 -3.09 7.07
C LEU A 124 15.31 -3.12 6.94
N VAL A 125 15.97 -4.12 7.54
CA VAL A 125 17.44 -4.24 7.49
C VAL A 125 17.88 -4.45 6.05
N LEU A 126 17.19 -5.29 5.30
CA LEU A 126 17.46 -5.51 3.88
C LEU A 126 17.17 -4.24 3.06
N ALA A 127 16.10 -3.50 3.35
CA ALA A 127 15.81 -2.24 2.67
C ALA A 127 16.91 -1.20 2.93
N PHE A 128 17.41 -1.07 4.16
CA PHE A 128 18.54 -0.18 4.48
C PHE A 128 19.81 -0.57 3.73
N PHE A 129 20.13 -1.86 3.68
CA PHE A 129 21.27 -2.36 2.91
C PHE A 129 21.15 -2.00 1.43
N LEU A 130 19.97 -2.22 0.83
CA LEU A 130 19.73 -1.88 -0.57
C LEU A 130 19.82 -0.37 -0.82
N ILE A 131 19.31 0.47 0.07
CA ILE A 131 19.44 1.93 -0.04
C ILE A 131 20.91 2.34 0.07
N ALA A 132 21.70 1.74 0.97
CA ALA A 132 23.12 2.04 1.09
C ALA A 132 23.89 1.72 -0.22
N LEU A 133 23.43 0.73 -0.99
CA LEU A 133 24.00 0.40 -2.30
C LEU A 133 23.48 1.28 -3.44
N LEU A 134 22.18 1.57 -3.45
CA LEU A 134 21.51 2.30 -4.53
C LEU A 134 21.64 3.83 -4.41
N GLY A 135 21.90 4.32 -3.20
CA GLY A 135 21.86 5.74 -2.83
C GLY A 135 20.49 6.18 -2.31
N THR A 136 20.43 7.39 -1.74
CA THR A 136 19.19 8.00 -1.27
C THR A 136 18.31 8.48 -2.43
N GLY A 137 17.02 8.68 -2.17
CA GLY A 137 16.04 9.13 -3.14
C GLY A 137 14.79 8.26 -3.16
N LEU A 138 13.63 8.87 -3.46
CA LEU A 138 12.34 8.19 -3.45
C LEU A 138 12.32 6.95 -4.34
N THR A 139 12.88 7.03 -5.55
CA THR A 139 12.96 5.89 -6.48
C THR A 139 13.73 4.72 -5.89
N ASN A 140 14.87 4.98 -5.23
CA ASN A 140 15.70 3.96 -4.63
C ASN A 140 15.02 3.35 -3.39
N VAL A 141 14.32 4.16 -2.59
CA VAL A 141 13.48 3.67 -1.49
C VAL A 141 12.39 2.72 -2.02
N ILE A 142 11.70 3.10 -3.09
CA ILE A 142 10.64 2.26 -3.70
C ILE A 142 11.23 0.93 -4.17
N ILE A 143 12.36 0.95 -4.87
CA ILE A 143 13.04 -0.28 -5.35
C ILE A 143 13.50 -1.13 -4.16
N ALA A 144 14.12 -0.52 -3.15
CA ALA A 144 14.63 -1.23 -1.98
C ALA A 144 13.52 -1.93 -1.19
N ILE A 145 12.38 -1.25 -0.97
CA ILE A 145 11.22 -1.87 -0.32
C ILE A 145 10.66 -2.99 -1.20
N ALA A 146 10.54 -2.79 -2.51
CA ALA A 146 10.01 -3.81 -3.40
C ALA A 146 10.89 -5.08 -3.40
N LEU A 147 12.20 -4.90 -3.47
CA LEU A 147 13.19 -5.99 -3.43
C LEU A 147 13.33 -6.64 -2.05
N SER A 148 12.89 -5.99 -0.97
CA SER A 148 12.86 -6.63 0.35
C SER A 148 11.57 -7.41 0.63
N HIS A 149 10.45 -7.09 -0.04
CA HIS A 149 9.14 -7.69 0.23
C HIS A 149 8.69 -8.74 -0.80
N TRP A 150 9.28 -8.77 -2.01
CA TRP A 150 8.82 -9.65 -3.10
C TRP A 150 8.78 -11.14 -2.71
N ALA A 151 9.72 -11.61 -1.88
CA ALA A 151 9.85 -13.01 -1.51
C ALA A 151 8.64 -13.52 -0.70
N TRP A 152 8.11 -12.68 0.19
CA TRP A 152 6.92 -13.01 0.97
C TRP A 152 5.69 -13.16 0.06
N TYR A 153 5.51 -12.20 -0.85
CA TYR A 153 4.44 -12.23 -1.84
C TYR A 153 4.57 -13.40 -2.82
N ALA A 154 5.78 -13.73 -3.29
CA ALA A 154 6.03 -14.87 -4.16
C ALA A 154 5.66 -16.20 -3.48
N ARG A 155 6.06 -16.39 -2.21
CA ARG A 155 5.71 -17.58 -1.43
C ARG A 155 4.20 -17.71 -1.26
N MET A 156 3.53 -16.60 -0.99
CA MET A 156 2.09 -16.61 -0.76
C MET A 156 1.29 -16.84 -2.06
N VAL A 157 1.65 -16.18 -3.16
CA VAL A 157 1.08 -16.46 -4.49
C VAL A 157 1.27 -17.92 -4.85
N ARG A 158 2.46 -18.49 -4.62
CA ARG A 158 2.71 -19.92 -4.84
C ARG A 158 1.72 -20.78 -4.05
N GLY A 159 1.49 -20.47 -2.78
CA GLY A 159 0.50 -21.17 -1.95
C GLY A 159 -0.90 -21.12 -2.56
N MET A 160 -1.36 -19.94 -2.97
CA MET A 160 -2.66 -19.76 -3.64
C MET A 160 -2.75 -20.54 -4.95
N VAL A 161 -1.70 -20.53 -5.76
CA VAL A 161 -1.63 -21.29 -7.03
C VAL A 161 -1.70 -22.79 -6.77
N LEU A 162 -0.99 -23.31 -5.78
CA LEU A 162 -1.03 -24.72 -5.40
C LEU A 162 -2.43 -25.14 -4.92
N ALA A 163 -3.12 -24.29 -4.17
CA ALA A 163 -4.48 -24.55 -3.71
C ALA A 163 -5.49 -24.62 -4.88
N GLN A 164 -5.30 -23.82 -5.93
CA GLN A 164 -6.16 -23.85 -7.12
C GLN A 164 -5.80 -24.97 -8.10
N ARG A 165 -4.54 -25.41 -8.14
CA ARG A 165 -4.03 -26.35 -9.15
C ARG A 165 -4.76 -27.70 -9.18
N ASN A 166 -5.32 -28.13 -8.06
CA ASN A 166 -5.98 -29.41 -7.90
C ASN A 166 -7.52 -29.33 -7.98
N ARG A 167 -8.09 -28.18 -8.36
CA ARG A 167 -9.54 -28.03 -8.56
C ARG A 167 -9.99 -28.68 -9.86
N ASP A 168 -11.22 -29.22 -9.87
CA ASP A 168 -11.76 -30.02 -10.98
C ASP A 168 -11.70 -29.30 -12.32
N TYR A 169 -12.03 -28.01 -12.37
CA TYR A 169 -11.98 -27.22 -13.60
C TYR A 169 -10.54 -27.04 -14.13
N VAL A 170 -9.53 -26.98 -13.26
CA VAL A 170 -8.11 -26.93 -13.66
C VAL A 170 -7.64 -28.30 -14.14
N LEU A 171 -8.07 -29.38 -13.49
CA LEU A 171 -7.77 -30.74 -13.92
C LEU A 171 -8.42 -31.06 -15.28
N ALA A 172 -9.66 -30.64 -15.48
CA ALA A 172 -10.36 -30.77 -16.77
C ALA A 172 -9.59 -30.06 -17.90
N SER A 173 -9.12 -28.81 -17.65
CA SER A 173 -8.30 -28.09 -18.64
C SER A 173 -6.99 -28.83 -18.97
N ARG A 174 -6.38 -29.50 -17.99
CA ARG A 174 -5.17 -30.32 -18.19
C ARG A 174 -5.46 -31.53 -19.07
N LEU A 175 -6.57 -32.21 -18.83
CA LEU A 175 -7.01 -33.35 -19.63
C LEU A 175 -7.34 -32.92 -21.07
N ALA A 176 -7.86 -31.70 -21.25
CA ALA A 176 -8.08 -31.08 -22.56
C ALA A 176 -6.79 -30.60 -23.26
N GLY A 177 -5.60 -30.88 -22.72
CA GLY A 177 -4.32 -30.55 -23.35
C GLY A 177 -3.82 -29.13 -23.12
N ALA A 178 -4.42 -28.36 -22.20
CA ALA A 178 -3.98 -26.99 -21.93
C ALA A 178 -2.54 -26.94 -21.38
N SER A 179 -1.70 -26.11 -22.01
CA SER A 179 -0.33 -25.88 -21.56
C SER A 179 -0.28 -25.29 -20.15
N ARG A 180 0.85 -25.42 -19.45
CA ARG A 180 1.02 -24.87 -18.08
C ARG A 180 0.73 -23.37 -18.02
N LEU A 181 1.18 -22.61 -19.02
CA LEU A 181 0.94 -21.17 -19.11
C LEU A 181 -0.54 -20.85 -19.32
N THR A 182 -1.23 -21.60 -20.18
CA THR A 182 -2.68 -21.45 -20.40
C THR A 182 -3.45 -21.73 -19.12
N ARG A 183 -3.12 -22.83 -18.43
CA ARG A 183 -3.72 -23.18 -17.13
C ARG A 183 -3.50 -22.10 -16.08
N LEU A 184 -2.28 -21.57 -15.98
CA LEU A 184 -1.98 -20.49 -15.06
C LEU A 184 -2.82 -19.25 -15.41
N ARG A 185 -2.72 -18.73 -16.63
CA ARG A 185 -3.33 -17.45 -17.01
C ARG A 185 -4.86 -17.47 -17.04
N GLN A 186 -5.47 -18.54 -17.57
CA GLN A 186 -6.91 -18.57 -17.83
C GLN A 186 -7.72 -19.22 -16.71
N HIS A 187 -7.15 -20.18 -15.97
CA HIS A 187 -7.91 -20.95 -14.98
C HIS A 187 -7.49 -20.65 -13.54
N VAL A 188 -6.20 -20.41 -13.27
CA VAL A 188 -5.71 -20.18 -11.90
C VAL A 188 -5.66 -18.69 -11.55
N MET A 189 -5.05 -17.87 -12.41
CA MET A 189 -4.72 -16.47 -12.11
C MET A 189 -5.93 -15.60 -11.79
N PRO A 190 -7.10 -15.73 -12.45
CA PRO A 190 -8.27 -14.92 -12.10
C PRO A 190 -8.69 -15.06 -10.64
N ASN A 191 -8.59 -16.28 -10.09
CA ASN A 191 -8.92 -16.55 -8.68
C ASN A 191 -7.82 -16.05 -7.73
N VAL A 192 -6.55 -16.20 -8.12
CA VAL A 192 -5.40 -15.77 -7.31
C VAL A 192 -5.35 -14.24 -7.22
N VAL A 193 -5.60 -13.53 -8.32
CA VAL A 193 -5.56 -12.06 -8.35
C VAL A 193 -6.64 -11.46 -7.46
N GLY A 194 -7.85 -12.02 -7.42
CA GLY A 194 -8.90 -11.55 -6.51
C GLY A 194 -8.48 -11.60 -5.04
N GLN A 195 -7.94 -12.75 -4.61
CA GLN A 195 -7.43 -12.91 -3.23
C GLN A 195 -6.23 -12.00 -2.95
N LEU A 196 -5.36 -11.83 -3.94
CA LEU A 196 -4.17 -11.01 -3.82
C LEU A 196 -4.49 -9.51 -3.73
N LEU A 197 -5.52 -9.03 -4.43
CA LEU A 197 -5.97 -7.64 -4.35
C LEU A 197 -6.53 -7.29 -2.96
N VAL A 198 -7.30 -8.21 -2.38
CA VAL A 198 -7.79 -8.06 -0.99
C VAL A 198 -6.60 -7.92 -0.05
N LEU A 199 -5.63 -8.82 -0.15
CA LEU A 199 -4.46 -8.72 0.72
C LEU A 199 -3.67 -7.44 0.48
N ALA A 200 -3.41 -7.06 -0.76
CA ALA A 200 -2.65 -5.85 -1.08
C ALA A 200 -3.29 -4.59 -0.49
N SER A 201 -4.62 -4.52 -0.49
CA SER A 201 -5.34 -3.40 0.11
C SER A 201 -5.18 -3.33 1.63
N MET A 202 -5.07 -4.48 2.31
CA MET A 202 -4.82 -4.55 3.74
C MET A 202 -3.35 -4.26 4.09
N ASP A 203 -2.43 -4.62 3.19
CA ASP A 203 -0.99 -4.47 3.41
C ASP A 203 -0.46 -3.06 3.13
N ILE A 204 -1.31 -2.17 2.59
CA ILE A 204 -0.95 -0.78 2.33
C ILE A 204 -0.45 -0.06 3.59
N GLY A 205 -0.95 -0.42 4.77
CA GLY A 205 -0.51 0.15 6.03
C GLY A 205 0.94 -0.17 6.36
N HIS A 206 1.34 -1.43 6.17
CA HIS A 206 2.73 -1.82 6.30
C HIS A 206 3.61 -1.05 5.30
N MET A 207 3.21 -1.03 4.03
CA MET A 207 3.98 -0.34 2.99
C MET A 207 4.10 1.17 3.22
N MET A 208 3.03 1.80 3.72
CA MET A 208 3.02 3.21 4.12
C MET A 208 4.03 3.49 5.23
N LEU A 209 4.05 2.64 6.28
CA LEU A 209 5.01 2.78 7.37
C LEU A 209 6.46 2.58 6.89
N HIS A 210 6.71 1.68 5.94
CA HIS A 210 8.03 1.50 5.36
C HIS A 210 8.48 2.73 4.56
N VAL A 211 7.63 3.23 3.65
CA VAL A 211 7.94 4.42 2.84
C VAL A 211 8.12 5.66 3.70
N SER A 212 7.16 5.95 4.57
CA SER A 212 7.21 7.13 5.44
C SER A 212 8.31 6.99 6.50
N GLY A 213 8.60 5.78 6.99
CA GLY A 213 9.69 5.54 7.94
C GLY A 213 11.07 5.76 7.33
N LEU A 214 11.29 5.32 6.09
CA LEU A 214 12.55 5.56 5.37
C LEU A 214 12.70 7.03 4.98
N SER A 215 11.61 7.69 4.56
CA SER A 215 11.61 9.14 4.29
C SER A 215 11.82 9.95 5.57
N PHE A 216 11.24 9.51 6.69
CA PHE A 216 11.49 10.06 8.02
C PHE A 216 12.97 9.97 8.42
N LEU A 217 13.69 8.94 7.98
CA LEU A 217 15.13 8.81 8.21
C LEU A 217 15.98 9.62 7.22
N GLY A 218 15.37 10.39 6.33
CA GLY A 218 16.05 11.22 5.32
C GLY A 218 16.57 10.42 4.11
N LEU A 219 16.12 9.18 3.93
CA LEU A 219 16.57 8.31 2.84
C LEU A 219 15.70 8.45 1.58
N GLY A 220 14.49 9.00 1.71
CA GLY A 220 13.49 9.12 0.66
C GLY A 220 13.55 10.44 -0.10
N VAL A 221 12.44 11.18 -0.05
CA VAL A 221 12.31 12.50 -0.70
C VAL A 221 13.17 13.53 0.05
N SER A 222 13.78 14.45 -0.69
CA SER A 222 14.48 15.60 -0.11
C SER A 222 13.57 16.83 -0.03
N PRO A 223 13.64 17.63 1.06
CA PRO A 223 13.00 18.95 1.13
C PRO A 223 13.41 19.83 -0.06
N PRO A 224 12.55 20.76 -0.54
CA PRO A 224 11.31 21.25 0.07
C PRO A 224 10.06 20.44 -0.27
N THR A 225 10.18 19.41 -1.12
CA THR A 225 9.07 18.62 -1.64
C THR A 225 8.22 18.02 -0.50
N PRO A 226 6.89 18.22 -0.49
CA PRO A 226 6.04 17.70 0.56
C PRO A 226 5.85 16.18 0.42
N GLU A 227 6.10 15.47 1.50
CA GLU A 227 5.83 14.04 1.68
C GLU A 227 5.62 13.83 3.18
N TRP A 228 4.62 13.03 3.58
CA TRP A 228 4.20 12.92 4.99
C TRP A 228 5.32 12.43 5.93
N GLY A 229 6.15 11.48 5.51
CA GLY A 229 7.32 11.03 6.28
C GLY A 229 8.39 12.13 6.46
N VAL A 230 8.66 12.92 5.41
CA VAL A 230 9.55 14.10 5.49
C VAL A 230 8.96 15.16 6.42
N MET A 231 7.65 15.42 6.34
CA MET A 231 6.97 16.37 7.24
C MET A 231 7.07 15.93 8.71
N ILE A 232 7.00 14.63 9.00
CA ILE A 232 7.24 14.08 10.34
C ILE A 232 8.70 14.29 10.77
N ASN A 233 9.67 14.12 9.86
CA ASN A 233 11.08 14.39 10.16
C ASN A 233 11.32 15.85 10.53
N ASP A 234 10.78 16.77 9.73
CA ASP A 234 10.85 18.22 9.95
C ASP A 234 10.22 18.61 11.31
N ALA A 235 9.14 17.94 11.72
CA ALA A 235 8.42 18.22 12.96
C ALA A 235 9.10 17.67 14.22
N LYS A 236 10.05 16.72 14.10
CA LYS A 236 10.61 16.00 15.27
C LYS A 236 11.31 16.90 16.28
N GLU A 237 11.90 18.00 15.82
CA GLU A 237 12.58 18.98 16.67
C GLU A 237 11.61 19.89 17.44
N PHE A 238 10.34 19.93 17.02
CA PHE A 238 9.30 20.79 17.57
C PHE A 238 8.23 20.01 18.34
N ILE A 239 8.45 18.74 18.67
CA ILE A 239 7.44 17.89 19.34
C ILE A 239 6.95 18.50 20.65
N TRP A 240 7.84 19.12 21.42
CA TRP A 240 7.50 19.70 22.72
C TRP A 240 6.86 21.09 22.62
N THR A 241 7.03 21.79 21.51
CA THR A 241 6.57 23.18 21.34
C THR A 241 5.38 23.30 20.39
N GLN A 242 5.34 22.51 19.32
CA GLN A 242 4.33 22.52 18.27
C GLN A 242 3.96 21.06 17.86
N PRO A 243 3.42 20.25 18.79
CA PRO A 243 3.12 18.84 18.54
C PRO A 243 2.18 18.60 17.36
N GLN A 244 1.33 19.56 17.02
CA GLN A 244 0.41 19.46 15.89
C GLN A 244 1.12 19.28 14.54
N LEU A 245 2.34 19.79 14.37
CA LEU A 245 3.12 19.61 13.14
C LEU A 245 3.45 18.13 12.86
N LEU A 246 3.57 17.32 13.92
CA LEU A 246 3.73 15.87 13.84
C LEU A 246 2.37 15.16 13.68
N LEU A 247 1.36 15.63 14.41
CA LEU A 247 0.03 15.00 14.45
C LEU A 247 -0.66 15.01 13.08
N TRP A 248 -0.58 16.11 12.33
CA TRP A 248 -1.28 16.21 11.06
C TRP A 248 -0.81 15.22 9.97
N PRO A 249 0.50 15.11 9.65
CA PRO A 249 0.95 14.09 8.70
C PRO A 249 0.75 12.66 9.24
N GLY A 250 0.88 12.45 10.56
CA GLY A 250 0.54 11.17 11.19
C GLY A 250 -0.94 10.79 11.03
N LEU A 251 -1.84 11.76 11.14
CA LEU A 251 -3.27 11.58 10.92
C LEU A 251 -3.58 11.28 9.45
N MET A 252 -2.89 11.91 8.50
CA MET A 252 -3.03 11.59 7.07
C MET A 252 -2.61 10.16 6.76
N ILE A 253 -1.50 9.69 7.35
CA ILE A 253 -1.09 8.28 7.27
C ILE A 253 -2.19 7.39 7.85
N PHE A 254 -2.67 7.68 9.06
CA PHE A 254 -3.72 6.90 9.74
C PHE A 254 -5.00 6.82 8.90
N ILE A 255 -5.52 7.95 8.42
CA ILE A 255 -6.72 8.01 7.59
C ILE A 255 -6.53 7.21 6.31
N SER A 256 -5.36 7.29 5.69
CA SER A 256 -5.03 6.50 4.50
C SER A 256 -5.10 5.00 4.78
N VAL A 257 -4.40 4.53 5.81
CA VAL A 257 -4.40 3.11 6.20
C VAL A 257 -5.81 2.63 6.53
N MET A 258 -6.57 3.42 7.29
CA MET A 258 -7.96 3.11 7.63
C MET A 258 -8.85 3.03 6.39
N ALA A 259 -8.75 3.99 5.47
CA ALA A 259 -9.57 4.07 4.27
C ALA A 259 -9.38 2.84 3.36
N PHE A 260 -8.13 2.45 3.13
CA PHE A 260 -7.82 1.29 2.29
C PHE A 260 -8.08 -0.05 2.99
N ASN A 261 -7.92 -0.14 4.32
CA ASN A 261 -8.36 -1.32 5.07
C ASN A 261 -9.87 -1.54 4.96
N LEU A 262 -10.68 -0.48 5.15
CA LEU A 262 -12.13 -0.55 4.96
C LEU A 262 -12.52 -0.93 3.52
N LEU A 263 -11.78 -0.43 2.53
CA LEU A 263 -11.96 -0.83 1.13
C LEU A 263 -11.60 -2.30 0.90
N GLY A 264 -10.55 -2.79 1.53
CA GLY A 264 -10.11 -4.19 1.46
C GLY A 264 -11.12 -5.15 2.05
N ASP A 265 -11.67 -4.83 3.21
CA ASP A 265 -12.76 -5.59 3.83
C ASP A 265 -14.00 -5.59 2.92
N ALA A 266 -14.33 -4.46 2.29
CA ALA A 266 -15.42 -4.37 1.33
C ALA A 266 -15.22 -5.25 0.10
N LEU A 267 -13.98 -5.30 -0.41
CA LEU A 267 -13.61 -6.15 -1.54
C LEU A 267 -13.65 -7.63 -1.15
N ARG A 268 -13.16 -7.97 0.05
CA ARG A 268 -13.19 -9.33 0.60
C ARG A 268 -14.61 -9.86 0.70
N ASP A 269 -15.52 -9.08 1.29
CA ASP A 269 -16.92 -9.45 1.47
C ASP A 269 -17.61 -9.74 0.13
N ARG A 270 -17.24 -9.05 -0.96
CA ARG A 270 -17.79 -9.30 -2.30
C ARG A 270 -17.20 -10.50 -3.02
N LEU A 271 -15.96 -10.87 -2.67
CA LEU A 271 -15.24 -12.01 -3.28
C LEU A 271 -15.44 -13.31 -2.50
N ASP A 272 -16.02 -13.26 -1.30
CA ASP A 272 -16.33 -14.45 -0.50
C ASP A 272 -17.50 -15.26 -1.13
N PRO A 273 -17.26 -16.52 -1.55
CA PRO A 273 -18.30 -17.37 -2.14
C PRO A 273 -19.46 -17.69 -1.19
N SER A 274 -19.24 -17.63 0.12
CA SER A 274 -20.29 -17.91 1.13
C SER A 274 -21.38 -16.84 1.13
N VAL A 275 -21.01 -15.57 0.87
CA VAL A 275 -21.94 -14.44 0.78
C VAL A 275 -22.71 -14.45 -0.55
N LEU A 276 -22.10 -14.97 -1.63
CA LEU A 276 -22.75 -15.09 -2.94
C LEU A 276 -23.76 -16.25 -3.02
N ALA A 277 -23.59 -17.30 -2.22
CA ALA A 277 -24.57 -18.38 -2.10
C ALA A 277 -25.86 -17.88 -1.40
N GLU A 278 -25.74 -17.00 -0.41
CA GLU A 278 -26.86 -16.36 0.30
C GLU A 278 -27.71 -15.41 -0.57
N ILE A 279 -27.17 -14.89 -1.68
CA ILE A 279 -27.92 -14.00 -2.60
C ILE A 279 -28.69 -14.80 -3.67
N LYS A 280 -28.36 -16.08 -3.85
CA LYS A 280 -28.98 -16.97 -4.85
C LYS A 280 -30.12 -17.84 -4.29
N GLU A 281 -30.36 -17.82 -2.98
CA GLU A 281 -31.55 -18.37 -2.32
C GLU A 281 -32.49 -17.26 -1.86
#